data_AF-B7PFD1-F1
#
_entry.id   AF-B7PFD1-F1
#
_cell.length_a   1.000
_cell.length_b   1.000
_cell.length_c   1.000
_cell.angle_alpha   90.00
_cell.angle_beta   90.00
_cell.angle_gamma   90.00
#
_symmetry.space_group_name_H-M   'P 1'
#
loop_
_entity.id
_entity.type
_entity.pdbx_description
1 polymer ?
#
loop_
_entity_poly.entity_id
_entity_poly.type
_entity_poly.pdbx_seq_one_letter_code
_entity_poly.pdbx_strand_id
1 'polypeptide(L)'
;MEVPVLATAARFTGIVHTLGVPARFRTLLRYARTSPRRFHSQEQSPAAQKSPGSKGAAVFPRKVFSGIQPTGVPHLGNYFGAIRQWTELQDSGVECVFSVVDLHSITRPHYDPNVLRNNIEVMTATLLACGIDPEKSLLFLQSQVPEHGQLAWILSCLHTTARLQHFPQYKVPTASILQG
;
A
#
# COMPACT_ATOMS: atom_id res chain seq x y z
N MET A 1 8.45 -29.51 -12.36
CA MET A 1 9.85 -29.30 -11.93
C MET A 1 9.81 -28.14 -10.95
N GLU A 2 9.39 -28.45 -9.72
CA GLU A 2 9.14 -27.47 -8.66
C GLU A 2 10.44 -27.17 -7.93
N VAL A 3 10.76 -25.89 -7.79
CA VAL A 3 11.91 -25.43 -7.00
C VAL A 3 11.36 -24.75 -5.74
N PRO A 4 11.74 -25.16 -4.51
CA PRO A 4 11.07 -24.70 -3.30
C PRO A 4 11.50 -23.28 -2.91
N VAL A 5 10.52 -22.38 -2.77
CA VAL A 5 10.61 -20.99 -2.31
C VAL A 5 10.98 -20.88 -0.80
N LEU A 6 11.19 -22.00 -0.12
CA LEU A 6 11.37 -22.10 1.34
C LEU A 6 12.78 -21.72 1.85
N ALA A 7 13.80 -21.69 1.00
CA ALA A 7 15.18 -21.52 1.47
C ALA A 7 15.60 -20.06 1.75
N THR A 8 14.92 -19.07 1.18
CA THR A 8 15.33 -17.65 1.29
C THR A 8 14.74 -16.97 2.52
N ALA A 9 13.63 -17.48 3.07
CA ALA A 9 13.00 -16.93 4.28
C ALA A 9 13.79 -17.23 5.58
N ALA A 10 14.67 -18.23 5.57
CA ALA A 10 15.40 -18.67 6.77
C ALA A 10 16.61 -17.79 7.15
N ARG A 11 17.04 -16.85 6.28
CA ARG A 11 18.19 -15.97 6.59
C ARG A 11 17.84 -14.67 7.33
N PHE A 12 16.55 -14.34 7.49
CA PHE A 12 16.13 -13.19 8.32
C PHE A 12 15.79 -13.56 9.77
N THR A 13 15.65 -14.85 10.08
CA THR A 13 15.36 -15.33 11.45
C THR A 13 16.56 -15.20 12.40
N GLY A 14 17.77 -15.08 11.87
CA GLY A 14 19.01 -15.18 12.65
C GLY A 14 19.45 -13.91 13.40
N ILE A 15 18.99 -12.72 13.00
CA ILE A 15 19.48 -11.44 13.58
C ILE A 15 18.51 -10.87 14.63
N VAL A 16 17.30 -11.42 14.76
CA VAL A 16 16.28 -10.92 15.69
C VAL A 16 16.34 -11.61 17.07
N HIS A 17 17.26 -12.56 17.28
CA HIS A 17 17.34 -13.32 18.53
C HIS A 17 18.16 -12.62 19.64
N THR A 18 18.82 -11.49 19.33
CA THR A 18 19.75 -10.80 20.25
C THR A 18 19.23 -9.51 20.86
N LEU A 19 18.03 -9.05 20.51
CA LEU A 19 17.44 -7.83 21.09
C LEU A 19 15.99 -8.12 21.48
N GLY A 20 15.72 -8.23 22.77
CA GLY A 20 14.43 -8.63 23.35
C GLY A 20 13.26 -7.73 22.95
N VAL A 21 12.67 -7.99 21.78
CA VAL A 21 11.42 -7.36 21.32
C VAL A 21 10.23 -8.27 21.69
N PRO A 22 9.19 -7.76 22.39
CA PRO A 22 8.07 -8.57 22.84
C PRO A 22 7.30 -9.24 21.70
N ALA A 23 6.78 -10.44 21.98
CA ALA A 23 6.14 -11.40 21.06
C ALA A 23 4.85 -10.96 20.31
N ARG A 24 4.54 -9.66 20.24
CA ARG A 24 3.38 -9.12 19.51
C ARG A 24 3.66 -8.70 18.06
N PHE A 25 4.92 -8.77 17.61
CA PHE A 25 5.32 -8.50 16.22
C PHE A 25 5.00 -9.64 15.22
N ARG A 26 4.26 -10.68 15.67
CA ARG A 26 3.86 -11.84 14.85
C ARG A 26 2.61 -11.61 13.97
N THR A 27 2.04 -10.41 13.92
CA THR A 27 0.77 -10.14 13.21
C THR A 27 0.98 -9.61 11.79
N LEU A 28 1.81 -10.29 10.99
CA LEU A 28 1.84 -10.14 9.52
C LEU A 28 1.59 -11.46 8.79
N LEU A 29 0.80 -12.34 9.43
CA LEU A 29 0.34 -13.63 8.87
C LEU A 29 -1.14 -13.93 9.21
N ARG A 30 -1.97 -12.91 9.51
CA ARG A 30 -3.42 -13.12 9.76
C ARG A 30 -4.31 -12.89 8.54
N TYR A 31 -3.80 -12.37 7.42
CA TYR A 31 -4.62 -12.17 6.22
C TYR A 31 -4.85 -13.44 5.38
N ALA A 32 -4.04 -14.50 5.57
CA ALA A 32 -4.17 -15.73 4.77
C ALA A 32 -5.08 -16.82 5.37
N ARG A 33 -5.67 -16.63 6.57
CA ARG A 33 -6.31 -17.75 7.31
C ARG A 33 -7.75 -17.58 7.77
N THR A 34 -8.38 -16.41 7.66
CA THR A 34 -9.77 -16.26 8.13
C THR A 34 -10.64 -15.48 7.16
N SER A 35 -11.21 -16.20 6.18
CA SER A 35 -12.64 -16.13 5.79
C SER A 35 -12.93 -16.96 4.53
N PRO A 36 -13.32 -18.23 4.64
CA PRO A 36 -14.19 -18.82 3.62
C PRO A 36 -15.61 -18.37 3.95
N ARG A 37 -16.06 -17.23 3.40
CA ARG A 37 -17.52 -16.97 3.34
C ARG A 37 -18.10 -17.93 2.31
N ARG A 38 -18.48 -19.10 2.85
CA ARG A 38 -19.27 -20.18 2.27
C ARG A 38 -20.49 -19.58 1.56
N PHE A 39 -20.50 -19.62 0.23
CA PHE A 39 -21.72 -19.39 -0.55
C PHE A 39 -22.70 -20.53 -0.20
N HIS A 40 -23.76 -20.21 0.52
CA HIS A 40 -24.90 -21.12 0.69
C HIS A 40 -25.84 -20.90 -0.49
N SER A 41 -25.93 -21.92 -1.34
CA SER A 41 -27.05 -22.09 -2.27
C SER A 41 -28.29 -22.44 -1.48
N GLN A 42 -29.29 -21.56 -1.46
CA GLN A 42 -30.68 -21.96 -1.25
C GLN A 42 -31.52 -21.37 -2.38
N GLU A 43 -32.00 -22.26 -3.23
CA GLU A 43 -33.16 -22.01 -4.08
C GLU A 43 -34.39 -21.75 -3.21
N GLN A 44 -35.17 -20.71 -3.53
CA GLN A 44 -36.64 -20.77 -3.57
C GLN A 44 -37.22 -19.46 -4.13
N SER A 45 -37.95 -19.60 -5.25
CA SER A 45 -38.87 -18.60 -5.81
C SER A 45 -40.22 -18.70 -5.08
N PRO A 46 -40.99 -17.61 -4.92
CA PRO A 46 -42.07 -17.40 -5.88
C PRO A 46 -42.28 -15.94 -6.30
N ALA A 47 -42.99 -15.81 -7.42
CA ALA A 47 -43.30 -14.59 -8.14
C ALA A 47 -44.02 -13.52 -7.30
N ALA A 48 -43.56 -12.27 -7.43
CA ALA A 48 -44.39 -11.08 -7.29
C ALA A 48 -43.78 -9.95 -8.15
N GLN A 49 -44.44 -9.63 -9.26
CA GLN A 49 -44.13 -8.47 -10.08
C GLN A 49 -44.24 -7.19 -9.23
N LYS A 50 -43.17 -6.39 -9.18
CA LYS A 50 -43.23 -4.96 -8.88
C LYS A 50 -42.41 -4.20 -9.92
N SER A 51 -43.00 -3.08 -10.32
CA SER A 51 -42.63 -2.09 -11.35
C SER A 51 -41.14 -1.80 -11.53
N PRO A 52 -40.70 -1.32 -12.72
CA PRO A 52 -39.34 -0.84 -12.93
C PRO A 52 -39.18 0.55 -12.26
N GLY A 53 -39.15 0.56 -10.93
CA GLY A 53 -38.75 1.71 -10.13
C GLY A 53 -37.23 1.78 -10.07
N SER A 54 -36.69 2.98 -10.26
CA SER A 54 -35.26 3.32 -10.27
C SER A 54 -34.38 2.41 -9.40
N LYS A 55 -33.42 1.71 -10.02
CA LYS A 55 -32.34 1.03 -9.29
C LYS A 55 -31.65 2.08 -8.42
N GLY A 56 -31.84 2.00 -7.10
CA GLY A 56 -31.09 2.82 -6.15
C GLY A 56 -29.60 2.61 -6.41
N ALA A 57 -28.87 3.70 -6.63
CA ALA A 57 -27.43 3.64 -6.83
C ALA A 57 -26.80 2.92 -5.62
N ALA A 58 -25.96 1.92 -5.89
CA ALA A 58 -25.25 1.22 -4.83
C ALA A 58 -24.44 2.23 -4.01
N VAL A 59 -24.68 2.27 -2.69
CA VAL A 59 -23.89 3.11 -1.78
C VAL A 59 -22.64 2.34 -1.43
N PHE A 60 -21.50 2.76 -1.97
CA PHE A 60 -20.20 2.19 -1.63
C PHE A 60 -19.65 2.86 -0.36
N PRO A 61 -19.11 2.09 0.60
CA PRO A 61 -18.49 2.66 1.78
C PRO A 61 -17.29 3.52 1.39
N ARG A 62 -17.12 4.66 2.07
CA ARG A 62 -16.00 5.57 1.83
C ARG A 62 -14.70 4.90 2.28
N LYS A 63 -13.74 4.81 1.37
CA LYS A 63 -12.35 4.37 1.66
C LYS A 63 -11.36 5.46 1.29
N VAL A 64 -10.31 5.60 2.08
CA VAL A 64 -9.19 6.50 1.81
C VAL A 64 -7.95 5.68 1.49
N PHE A 65 -7.28 5.99 0.39
CA PHE A 65 -5.97 5.45 0.05
C PHE A 65 -4.95 6.58 -0.01
N SER A 66 -3.80 6.41 0.65
CA SER A 66 -2.70 7.37 0.57
C SER A 66 -1.35 6.67 0.68
N GLY A 67 -0.33 7.24 0.06
CA GLY A 67 1.02 6.66 0.02
C GLY A 67 2.11 7.67 0.29
N ILE A 68 3.19 7.24 0.92
CA ILE A 68 4.38 8.06 1.19
C ILE A 68 5.66 7.35 0.71
N GLN A 69 6.51 8.07 -0.01
CA GLN A 69 7.78 7.55 -0.51
C GLN A 69 8.79 7.44 0.65
N PRO A 70 9.47 6.28 0.82
CA PRO A 70 10.55 6.12 1.79
C PRO A 70 11.83 6.86 1.33
N THR A 71 11.85 8.18 1.50
CA THR A 71 12.99 9.05 1.16
C THR A 71 13.89 9.39 2.35
N GLY A 72 13.76 8.66 3.46
CA GLY A 72 14.44 8.94 4.73
C GLY A 72 13.45 9.32 5.83
N VAL A 73 13.92 10.06 6.84
CA VAL A 73 13.07 10.53 7.94
C VAL A 73 12.09 11.60 7.42
N PRO A 74 10.77 11.43 7.60
CA PRO A 74 9.78 12.45 7.29
C PRO A 74 10.12 13.81 7.91
N HIS A 75 9.99 14.88 7.13
CA HIS A 75 10.15 16.24 7.64
C HIS A 75 8.80 16.87 8.02
N LEU A 76 8.82 18.05 8.66
CA LEU A 76 7.61 18.75 9.11
C LEU A 76 6.57 18.96 8.00
N GLY A 77 7.03 19.24 6.77
CA GLY A 77 6.15 19.31 5.60
C GLY A 77 5.35 18.02 5.33
N ASN A 78 5.92 16.82 5.52
CA ASN A 78 5.16 15.58 5.39
C ASN A 78 4.16 15.42 6.54
N TYR A 79 4.57 15.81 7.75
CA TYR A 79 3.73 15.69 8.94
C TYR A 79 2.46 16.54 8.82
N PHE A 80 2.61 17.84 8.60
CA PHE A 80 1.46 18.75 8.46
C PHE A 80 0.72 18.58 7.13
N GLY A 81 1.42 18.14 6.08
CA GLY A 81 0.81 17.96 4.76
C GLY A 81 -0.01 16.69 4.61
N ALA A 82 0.29 15.62 5.36
CA ALA A 82 -0.40 14.34 5.21
C ALA A 82 -0.54 13.55 6.52
N ILE A 83 0.55 13.31 7.26
CA ILE A 83 0.54 12.32 8.35
C ILE A 83 -0.45 12.70 9.47
N ARG A 84 -0.52 13.98 9.84
CA ARG A 84 -1.50 14.46 10.82
C ARG A 84 -2.95 14.23 10.37
N GLN A 85 -3.23 14.44 9.08
CA GLN A 85 -4.56 14.20 8.53
C GLN A 85 -4.89 12.70 8.50
N TRP A 86 -3.90 11.85 8.24
CA TRP A 86 -4.06 10.40 8.28
C TRP A 86 -4.45 9.93 9.68
N THR A 87 -3.81 10.47 10.72
CA THR A 87 -4.16 10.15 12.11
C THR A 87 -5.58 10.59 12.47
N GLU A 88 -6.00 11.78 12.03
CA GLU A 88 -7.37 12.27 12.24
C GLU A 88 -8.41 11.42 11.47
N LEU A 89 -8.07 10.98 10.26
CA LEU A 89 -8.96 10.17 9.42
C LEU A 89 -9.19 8.76 9.99
N GLN A 90 -8.15 8.05 10.42
CA GLN A 90 -8.32 6.72 11.03
C GLN A 90 -9.16 6.79 12.32
N ASP A 91 -9.01 7.87 13.10
CA ASP A 91 -9.73 8.05 14.37
C ASP A 91 -11.21 8.40 14.16
N SER A 92 -11.54 8.97 12.99
CA SER A 92 -12.93 9.23 12.59
C SER A 92 -13.71 7.95 12.21
N GLY A 93 -13.06 6.79 12.17
CA GLY A 93 -13.67 5.50 11.80
C GLY A 93 -13.80 5.27 10.30
N VAL A 94 -13.17 6.11 9.47
CA VAL A 94 -13.10 5.92 8.02
C VAL A 94 -12.10 4.81 7.70
N GLU A 95 -12.46 3.89 6.80
CA GLU A 95 -11.54 2.85 6.36
C GLU A 95 -10.36 3.46 5.59
N CYS A 96 -9.19 3.42 6.22
CA CYS A 96 -7.96 4.01 5.69
C CYS A 96 -6.96 2.93 5.29
N VAL A 97 -6.36 3.13 4.12
CA VAL A 97 -5.30 2.28 3.57
C VAL A 97 -4.10 3.16 3.26
N PHE A 98 -3.02 2.96 3.99
CA PHE A 98 -1.77 3.67 3.88
C PHE A 98 -0.68 2.75 3.32
N SER A 99 0.13 3.28 2.40
CA SER A 99 1.20 2.52 1.76
C SER A 99 2.55 3.23 1.85
N VAL A 100 3.59 2.49 2.23
CA VAL A 100 4.97 2.89 1.97
C VAL A 100 5.27 2.53 0.52
N VAL A 101 5.42 3.55 -0.33
CA VAL A 101 5.50 3.38 -1.80
C VAL A 101 6.95 3.28 -2.29
N ASP A 102 7.56 2.13 -2.02
CA ASP A 102 8.95 1.82 -2.39
C ASP A 102 9.16 1.65 -3.90
N LEU A 103 8.18 1.13 -4.65
CA LEU A 103 8.27 1.06 -6.12
C LEU A 103 8.33 2.46 -6.76
N HIS A 104 7.77 3.49 -6.13
CA HIS A 104 7.92 4.87 -6.60
C HIS A 104 9.29 5.47 -6.27
N SER A 105 10.07 4.85 -5.38
CA SER A 105 11.40 5.35 -5.02
C SER A 105 12.47 4.89 -6.01
N ILE A 106 12.30 3.69 -6.59
CA ILE A 106 13.23 3.11 -7.57
C ILE A 106 13.15 3.77 -8.96
N THR A 107 12.14 4.61 -9.22
CA THR A 107 12.04 5.36 -10.49
C THR A 107 12.98 6.56 -10.54
N ARG A 108 13.64 6.89 -9.42
CA ARG A 108 14.66 7.95 -9.36
C ARG A 108 16.00 7.41 -9.88
N PRO A 109 16.79 8.23 -10.60
CA PRO A 109 18.16 7.87 -10.99
C PRO A 109 19.03 7.60 -9.76
N HIS A 110 19.99 6.68 -9.88
CA HIS A 110 21.07 6.46 -8.91
C HIS A 110 20.64 6.15 -7.46
N TYR A 111 19.58 5.36 -7.25
CA TYR A 111 19.22 4.93 -5.89
C TYR A 111 20.15 3.82 -5.36
N ASP A 112 20.44 3.83 -4.06
CA ASP A 112 21.14 2.75 -3.37
C ASP A 112 20.13 1.78 -2.71
N PRO A 113 20.13 0.48 -3.06
CA PRO A 113 19.23 -0.51 -2.45
C PRO A 113 19.35 -0.63 -0.94
N ASN A 114 20.55 -0.46 -0.37
CA ASN A 114 20.76 -0.56 1.08
C ASN A 114 20.13 0.63 1.80
N VAL A 115 20.30 1.84 1.24
CA VAL A 115 19.67 3.06 1.76
C VAL A 115 18.16 2.96 1.66
N LEU A 116 17.61 2.46 0.55
CA LEU A 116 16.17 2.28 0.38
C LEU A 116 15.60 1.31 1.44
N ARG A 117 16.28 0.19 1.70
CA ARG A 117 15.84 -0.77 2.73
C ARG A 117 15.79 -0.11 4.11
N ASN A 118 16.83 0.64 4.49
CA ASN A 118 16.85 1.40 5.74
C ASN A 118 15.73 2.45 5.78
N ASN A 119 15.51 3.18 4.68
CA ASN A 119 14.47 4.21 4.61
C ASN A 119 13.06 3.63 4.74
N ILE A 120 12.81 2.42 4.22
CA ILE A 120 11.53 1.72 4.41
C ILE A 120 11.30 1.49 5.90
N GLU A 121 12.28 0.92 6.61
CA GLU A 121 12.18 0.64 8.04
C GLU A 121 11.98 1.92 8.87
N VAL A 122 12.77 2.96 8.60
CA VAL A 122 12.68 4.26 9.27
C VAL A 122 11.33 4.93 9.00
N MET A 123 10.85 4.92 7.76
CA MET A 123 9.55 5.48 7.39
C MET A 123 8.42 4.76 8.11
N THR A 124 8.39 3.42 8.07
CA THR A 124 7.37 2.64 8.76
C THR A 124 7.39 2.91 10.27
N ALA A 125 8.57 2.89 10.90
CA ALA A 125 8.70 3.19 12.32
C ALA A 125 8.21 4.61 12.65
N THR A 126 8.52 5.60 11.79
CA THR A 126 8.09 6.99 11.99
C THR A 126 6.58 7.13 11.87
N LEU A 127 5.94 6.48 10.89
CA LEU A 127 4.48 6.53 10.74
C LEU A 127 3.77 5.97 11.98
N LEU A 128 4.27 4.84 12.51
CA LEU A 128 3.76 4.27 13.76
C LEU A 128 3.97 5.21 14.94
N ALA A 129 5.16 5.81 15.06
CA ALA A 129 5.47 6.77 16.12
C ALA A 129 4.62 8.05 16.04
N CYS A 130 4.25 8.49 14.84
CA CYS A 130 3.36 9.63 14.63
C CYS A 130 1.88 9.32 14.92
N GLY A 131 1.53 8.05 15.21
CA GLY A 131 0.20 7.66 15.65
C GLY A 131 -0.62 6.86 14.65
N ILE A 132 -0.05 6.46 13.50
CA ILE A 132 -0.73 5.55 12.58
C ILE A 132 -0.85 4.18 13.26
N ASP A 133 -2.07 3.69 13.43
CA ASP A 133 -2.38 2.48 14.16
C ASP A 133 -2.82 1.37 13.19
N PRO A 134 -2.05 0.27 13.05
CA PRO A 134 -2.39 -0.87 12.19
C PRO A 134 -3.70 -1.59 12.58
N GLU A 135 -4.21 -1.39 13.79
CA GLU A 135 -5.50 -1.94 14.21
C GLU A 135 -6.69 -1.10 13.71
N LYS A 136 -6.46 0.18 13.40
CA LYS A 136 -7.47 1.11 12.87
C LYS A 136 -7.40 1.30 11.37
N SER A 137 -6.22 1.15 10.78
CA SER A 137 -5.94 1.39 9.36
C SER A 137 -5.00 0.34 8.80
N LEU A 138 -5.09 0.06 7.50
CA LEU A 138 -4.18 -0.86 6.84
C LEU A 138 -2.89 -0.12 6.46
N LEU A 139 -1.75 -0.47 7.06
CA LEU A 139 -0.43 0.00 6.66
C LEU A 139 0.37 -1.13 6.01
N PHE A 140 0.85 -0.95 4.79
CA PHE A 140 1.60 -1.98 4.06
C PHE A 140 2.70 -1.41 3.16
N LEU A 141 3.62 -2.28 2.71
CA LEU A 141 4.68 -1.97 1.76
C LEU A 141 4.23 -2.28 0.33
N GLN A 142 4.35 -1.31 -0.59
CA GLN A 142 3.82 -1.44 -1.96
C GLN A 142 4.40 -2.64 -2.73
N SER A 143 5.71 -2.88 -2.66
CA SER A 143 6.36 -4.01 -3.36
C SER A 143 5.90 -5.40 -2.90
N GLN A 144 5.25 -5.51 -1.73
CA GLN A 144 4.73 -6.79 -1.22
C GLN A 144 3.38 -7.18 -1.83
N VAL A 145 2.76 -6.28 -2.61
CA VAL A 145 1.45 -6.49 -3.23
C VAL A 145 1.65 -6.45 -4.76
N PRO A 146 1.95 -7.59 -5.41
CA PRO A 146 2.31 -7.66 -6.82
C PRO A 146 1.20 -7.15 -7.76
N GLU A 147 -0.04 -7.11 -7.30
CA GLU A 147 -1.20 -6.58 -8.00
C GLU A 147 -1.01 -5.11 -8.41
N HIS A 148 -0.23 -4.32 -7.66
CA HIS A 148 0.11 -2.94 -8.07
C HIS A 148 0.87 -2.92 -9.40
N GLY A 149 1.85 -3.82 -9.58
CA GLY A 149 2.63 -3.92 -10.81
C GLY A 149 1.78 -4.45 -11.98
N GLN A 150 0.94 -5.45 -11.73
CA GLN A 150 0.04 -6.02 -12.74
C GLN A 150 -0.98 -4.98 -13.23
N LEU A 151 -1.62 -4.25 -12.31
CA LEU A 151 -2.58 -3.23 -12.67
C LEU A 151 -1.90 -2.04 -13.37
N ALA A 152 -0.72 -1.63 -12.91
CA ALA A 152 0.05 -0.58 -13.57
C ALA A 152 0.38 -0.95 -15.03
N TRP A 153 0.73 -2.21 -15.30
CA TRP A 153 0.95 -2.69 -16.67
C TRP A 153 -0.31 -2.54 -17.54
N ILE A 154 -1.46 -3.02 -17.08
CA ILE A 154 -2.74 -2.90 -17.80
C ILE A 154 -3.09 -1.43 -18.05
N LEU A 155 -2.98 -0.58 -17.02
CA LEU A 155 -3.26 0.85 -17.13
C LEU A 155 -2.31 1.58 -18.07
N SER A 156 -1.05 1.13 -18.17
CA SER A 156 -0.07 1.68 -19.11
C SER A 156 -0.50 1.45 -20.57
N CYS A 157 -1.14 0.33 -20.88
CA CYS A 157 -1.67 0.05 -22.22
C CYS A 157 -2.84 0.98 -22.60
N LEU A 158 -3.48 1.63 -21.62
CA LEU A 158 -4.59 2.57 -21.84
C LEU A 158 -4.12 4.03 -21.94
N HIS A 159 -2.83 4.31 -21.72
CA HIS A 159 -2.27 5.66 -21.73
C HIS A 159 -1.19 5.80 -22.80
N THR A 160 -1.11 6.99 -23.41
CA THR A 160 -0.07 7.29 -24.41
C THR A 160 1.08 8.07 -23.78
N THR A 161 2.30 7.88 -24.30
CA THR A 161 3.48 8.65 -23.87
C THR A 161 3.27 10.16 -24.03
N ALA A 162 2.60 10.59 -25.11
CA ALA A 162 2.25 12.00 -25.32
C ALA A 162 1.39 12.56 -24.18
N ARG A 163 0.40 11.80 -23.70
CA ARG A 163 -0.44 12.20 -22.56
C ARG A 163 0.38 12.35 -21.28
N LEU A 164 1.34 11.46 -21.04
CA LEU A 164 2.23 11.54 -19.88
C LEU A 164 3.10 12.80 -19.91
N GLN A 165 3.60 13.18 -21.09
CA GLN A 165 4.43 14.37 -21.29
C GLN A 165 3.71 15.67 -20.94
N HIS A 166 2.39 15.72 -20.92
CA HIS A 166 1.65 16.92 -20.53
C HIS A 166 1.60 17.16 -19.02
N PHE A 167 1.91 16.16 -18.19
CA PHE A 167 1.94 16.35 -16.73
C PHE A 167 3.13 17.24 -16.33
N PRO A 168 2.90 18.35 -15.60
CA PRO A 168 3.98 19.25 -15.18
C PRO A 168 5.10 18.54 -14.41
N GLN A 169 4.73 17.58 -13.56
CA GLN A 169 5.65 16.77 -12.76
C GLN A 169 6.53 15.85 -13.61
N TYR A 170 6.05 15.46 -14.79
CA TYR A 170 6.81 14.66 -15.77
C TYR A 170 7.77 15.53 -16.60
N LYS A 171 7.43 16.81 -16.80
CA LYS A 171 8.27 17.77 -17.54
C LYS A 171 9.48 18.29 -16.75
N VAL A 172 9.48 18.12 -15.42
CA VAL A 172 10.62 18.54 -14.58
C VAL A 172 11.84 17.70 -14.96
N PRO A 173 12.99 18.31 -15.28
CA PRO A 173 13.71 17.93 -16.48
C PRO A 173 14.56 16.66 -16.37
N THR A 174 14.51 15.86 -17.43
CA THR A 174 15.63 15.04 -17.94
C THR A 174 16.92 15.86 -18.14
N ALA A 175 16.86 17.19 -18.11
CA ALA A 175 18.01 18.09 -18.23
C ALA A 175 18.95 18.08 -17.00
N SER A 176 18.47 17.76 -15.80
CA SER A 176 19.36 17.57 -14.63
C SER A 176 19.97 16.17 -14.56
N ILE A 177 19.58 15.26 -15.46
CA ILE A 177 20.03 13.86 -15.51
C ILE A 177 21.26 13.70 -16.43
N LEU A 178 21.54 14.67 -17.30
CA LEU A 178 22.66 14.62 -18.28
C LEU A 178 23.93 15.39 -17.83
N GLN A 179 24.00 15.85 -16.58
CA GLN A 179 25.18 16.56 -16.03
C GLN A 179 25.77 15.90 -14.78
N GLY A 180 25.78 14.57 -14.72
CA GLY A 180 26.44 13.78 -13.67
C GLY A 180 27.56 12.92 -14.23
#